data_AF-A0A379FH00-F1
#
_entry.id   AF-A0A379FH00-F1
#
_cell.length_a   1.000
_cell.length_b   1.000
_cell.length_c   1.000
_cell.angle_alpha   90.00
_cell.angle_beta   90.00
_cell.angle_gamma   90.00
#
_symmetry.space_group_name_H-M   'P 1'
#
loop_
_entity.id
_entity.type
_entity.pdbx_description
1 polymer ?
#
loop_
_entity_poly.entity_id
_entity_poly.type
_entity_poly.pdbx_seq_one_letter_code
_entity_poly.pdbx_strand_id
1 'polypeptide(L)'
;MQTIGQPLKAGQIYDTNRFAVRLMLEKLDCDVLDLGVIPDSPEKLRETFKTADAQADLVISSGGVSVGEADYTKQILDEIGEIGFWKLAIKPG
;
A
#
# COMPACT_ATOMS: atom_id res chain seq x y z
N MET A 1 2.95 5.16 9.74
CA MET A 1 2.06 6.31 9.44
C MET A 1 0.86 6.28 10.39
N GLN A 2 0.07 7.36 10.47
CA GLN A 2 -1.11 7.46 11.34
C GLN A 2 -2.36 7.87 10.56
N THR A 3 -3.53 7.38 10.95
CA THR A 3 -4.81 7.75 10.33
C THR A 3 -5.18 9.20 10.67
N ILE A 4 -5.76 9.92 9.69
CA ILE A 4 -6.26 11.28 9.89
C ILE A 4 -7.29 11.31 11.03
N GLY A 5 -7.15 12.27 11.95
CA GLY A 5 -8.02 12.42 13.12
C GLY A 5 -7.51 11.76 14.40
N GLN A 6 -6.46 10.94 14.34
CA GLN A 6 -5.77 10.42 15.51
C GLN A 6 -4.59 11.32 15.92
N PRO A 7 -4.24 11.42 17.21
CA PRO A 7 -3.04 12.15 17.63
C PRO A 7 -1.77 11.48 17.07
N LEU A 8 -0.82 12.30 16.61
CA LEU A 8 0.50 11.84 16.19
C LEU A 8 1.38 11.55 17.40
N LYS A 9 2.13 10.45 17.33
CA LYS A 9 3.30 10.23 18.20
C LYS A 9 4.54 10.87 17.57
N ALA A 10 5.59 11.05 18.36
CA ALA A 10 6.87 11.55 17.87
C ALA A 10 7.38 10.70 16.69
N GLY A 11 7.75 11.35 15.58
CA GLY A 11 8.21 10.69 14.35
C GLY A 11 7.10 10.14 13.44
N GLN A 12 5.82 10.27 13.82
CA GLN A 12 4.71 9.85 12.94
C GLN A 12 4.25 11.00 12.04
N ILE A 13 3.84 10.61 10.83
CA ILE A 13 3.15 11.47 9.87
C ILE A 13 1.76 10.88 9.55
N TYR A 14 0.84 11.75 9.14
CA TYR A 14 -0.46 11.33 8.65
C TYR A 14 -0.36 10.67 7.27
N ASP A 15 -1.13 9.60 7.09
CA ASP A 15 -1.31 8.96 5.79
C ASP A 15 -2.26 9.80 4.93
N THR A 16 -1.70 10.44 3.90
CA THR A 16 -2.42 11.27 2.93
C THR A 16 -2.58 10.58 1.58
N ASN A 17 -1.67 9.66 1.23
CA ASN A 17 -1.69 8.98 -0.06
C ASN A 17 -2.89 8.04 -0.17
N ARG A 18 -3.16 7.23 0.85
CA ARG A 18 -4.32 6.31 0.84
C ARG A 18 -5.62 7.07 0.65
N PHE A 19 -5.74 8.20 1.35
CA PHE A 19 -6.89 9.10 1.22
C PHE A 19 -7.03 9.64 -0.22
N ALA A 20 -5.93 10.13 -0.81
CA ALA A 20 -5.95 10.65 -2.18
C ALA A 20 -6.30 9.57 -3.21
N VAL A 21 -5.66 8.39 -3.13
CA VAL A 21 -5.91 7.25 -4.03
C VAL A 21 -7.36 6.79 -3.95
N ARG A 22 -7.90 6.64 -2.73
CA ARG A 22 -9.29 6.26 -2.51
C ARG A 22 -10.26 7.24 -3.19
N LEU A 23 -10.08 8.55 -3.00
CA LEU A 23 -10.94 9.54 -3.63
C LEU A 23 -10.86 9.53 -5.16
N MET A 24 -9.69 9.20 -5.72
CA MET A 24 -9.54 9.05 -7.18
C MET A 24 -10.28 7.82 -7.70
N LEU A 25 -10.19 6.69 -6.99
CA LEU A 25 -10.91 5.46 -7.36
C LEU A 25 -12.42 5.59 -7.20
N GLU A 26 -12.90 6.21 -6.12
CA GLU A 26 -14.33 6.48 -5.92
C GLU A 26 -14.90 7.37 -7.04
N LYS A 27 -14.12 8.34 -7.54
CA LYS A 27 -14.49 9.17 -8.70
C LYS A 27 -14.53 8.41 -10.02
N LEU A 28 -13.89 7.25 -10.10
CA LEU A 28 -13.90 6.35 -11.25
C LEU A 28 -14.98 5.26 -11.08
N ASP A 29 -15.88 5.41 -10.11
CA ASP A 29 -16.94 4.46 -9.78
C ASP A 29 -16.41 3.04 -9.45
N CYS A 30 -15.19 2.95 -8.91
CA CYS A 30 -14.62 1.69 -8.42
C CYS A 30 -15.17 1.34 -7.03
N ASP A 31 -15.41 0.06 -6.77
CA ASP A 31 -15.65 -0.45 -5.41
C ASP A 31 -14.32 -0.54 -4.66
N VAL A 32 -14.16 0.24 -3.60
CA VAL A 32 -12.88 0.41 -2.91
C VAL A 32 -12.88 -0.35 -1.59
N LEU A 33 -12.11 -1.44 -1.54
CA LEU A 33 -11.76 -2.13 -0.30
C LEU A 33 -10.57 -1.45 0.39
N ASP A 34 -10.85 -0.65 1.43
CA ASP A 34 -9.83 0.04 2.21
C ASP A 34 -9.31 -0.83 3.37
N LEU A 35 -8.11 -1.40 3.19
CA LEU A 35 -7.44 -2.26 4.19
C LEU A 35 -6.64 -1.47 5.25
N GLY A 36 -6.62 -0.13 5.17
CA GLY A 36 -5.99 0.74 6.16
C GLY A 36 -4.46 0.73 6.15
N VAL A 37 -3.88 1.16 7.29
CA VAL A 37 -2.42 1.19 7.49
C VAL A 37 -1.98 -0.15 8.07
N ILE A 38 -1.25 -0.92 7.28
CA ILE A 38 -0.74 -2.23 7.69
C ILE A 38 0.52 -2.05 8.54
N PRO A 39 0.65 -2.75 9.67
CA PRO A 39 1.88 -2.75 10.46
C PRO A 39 3.04 -3.33 9.65
N ASP A 40 4.23 -2.81 9.90
CA ASP A 40 5.47 -3.28 9.28
C ASP A 40 5.89 -4.65 9.84
N SER A 41 5.28 -5.71 9.30
CA SER A 41 5.49 -7.11 9.65
C SER A 41 5.31 -7.95 8.38
N PRO A 42 6.27 -8.81 8.04
CA PRO A 42 6.17 -9.68 6.87
C PRO A 42 4.92 -10.58 6.89
N GLU A 43 4.56 -11.11 8.06
CA GLU A 43 3.39 -11.97 8.23
C GLU A 43 2.10 -11.21 7.95
N LYS A 44 1.96 -10.02 8.54
CA LYS A 44 0.77 -9.17 8.35
C LYS A 44 0.66 -8.66 6.92
N LEU A 45 1.77 -8.29 6.29
CA LEU A 45 1.80 -7.92 4.89
C LEU A 45 1.33 -9.07 4.01
N ARG A 46 1.86 -10.28 4.23
CA ARG A 46 1.46 -11.48 3.46
C ARG A 46 -0.02 -11.80 3.62
N GLU A 47 -0.55 -11.78 4.84
CA GLU A 47 -1.99 -12.01 5.09
C GLU A 47 -2.85 -10.94 4.42
N THR A 48 -2.42 -9.67 4.46
CA THR A 48 -3.13 -8.57 3.83
C THR A 48 -3.16 -8.75 2.31
N PHE A 49 -2.03 -9.07 1.68
CA PHE A 49 -1.98 -9.31 0.23
C PHE A 49 -2.88 -10.47 -0.19
N LYS A 50 -2.86 -11.59 0.54
CA LYS A 50 -3.77 -12.73 0.27
C LYS A 50 -5.24 -12.36 0.42
N THR A 51 -5.56 -11.57 1.43
CA THR A 51 -6.92 -11.09 1.69
C THR A 51 -7.40 -10.14 0.60
N ALA A 52 -6.51 -9.28 0.11
CA ALA A 52 -6.78 -8.35 -0.98
C ALA A 52 -6.98 -9.08 -2.32
N ASP A 53 -6.08 -10.01 -2.65
CA ASP A 53 -6.13 -10.84 -3.86
C ASP A 53 -7.43 -11.66 -3.96
N ALA A 54 -7.91 -12.19 -2.83
CA ALA A 54 -9.16 -12.95 -2.80
C ALA A 54 -10.44 -12.10 -2.97
N GLN A 55 -10.36 -10.78 -2.84
CA GLN A 55 -11.53 -9.89 -2.77
C GLN A 55 -11.54 -8.76 -3.79
N ALA A 56 -10.41 -8.49 -4.46
CA ALA A 56 -10.27 -7.35 -5.35
C ALA A 56 -9.62 -7.75 -6.68
N ASP A 57 -10.09 -7.14 -7.76
CA ASP A 57 -9.49 -7.31 -9.09
C ASP A 57 -8.15 -6.54 -9.23
N LEU A 58 -7.92 -5.55 -8.37
CA LEU A 58 -6.71 -4.70 -8.37
C LEU A 58 -6.31 -4.32 -6.94
N VAL A 59 -5.03 -4.55 -6.62
CA VAL A 59 -4.44 -4.15 -5.33
C VAL A 59 -3.44 -3.01 -5.55
N ILE A 60 -3.60 -1.92 -4.80
CA ILE A 60 -2.72 -0.74 -4.87
C ILE A 60 -2.11 -0.49 -3.49
N SER A 61 -0.77 -0.43 -3.42
CA SER A 61 -0.09 0.14 -2.26
C SER A 61 0.03 1.65 -2.41
N SER A 62 -0.54 2.41 -1.47
CA SER A 62 -0.48 3.87 -1.45
C SER A 62 0.75 4.44 -0.73
N GLY A 63 1.50 3.59 -0.02
CA GLY A 63 2.64 3.96 0.81
C GLY A 63 3.92 3.22 0.41
N GLY A 64 5.06 3.86 0.66
CA GLY A 64 6.36 3.51 0.10
C GLY A 64 6.78 2.06 0.30
N VAL A 65 6.95 1.36 -0.82
CA VAL A 65 7.83 0.20 -0.93
C VAL A 65 9.27 0.76 -0.98
N SER A 66 9.76 1.24 0.17
CA SER A 66 11.04 1.95 0.26
C SER A 66 12.22 1.02 0.02
N VAL A 67 13.26 1.44 -0.69
CA VAL A 67 14.45 0.63 -1.07
C VAL A 67 15.20 -0.16 0.04
N GLY A 68 14.88 0.04 1.33
CA GLY A 68 15.34 -0.82 2.44
C GLY A 68 14.27 -1.75 3.04
N GLU A 69 13.01 -1.30 3.14
CA GLU A 69 11.85 -2.11 3.61
C GLU A 69 11.15 -2.87 2.45
N ALA A 70 11.51 -2.51 1.21
CA ALA A 70 11.11 -3.14 -0.04
C ALA A 70 11.57 -4.59 -0.10
N ASP A 71 12.57 -4.99 0.68
CA ASP A 71 13.07 -6.36 0.69
C ASP A 71 11.97 -7.34 1.13
N TYR A 72 11.20 -7.02 2.17
CA TYR A 72 10.10 -7.90 2.61
C TYR A 72 8.92 -7.85 1.65
N THR A 73 8.55 -6.67 1.16
CA THR A 73 7.42 -6.52 0.25
C THR A 73 7.71 -7.22 -1.07
N LYS A 74 8.92 -7.07 -1.61
CA LYS A 74 9.37 -7.77 -2.82
C LYS A 74 9.38 -9.28 -2.63
N GLN A 75 9.94 -9.79 -1.53
CA GLN A 75 9.94 -11.23 -1.25
C GLN A 75 8.53 -11.80 -1.18
N ILE A 76 7.62 -11.14 -0.45
CA ILE A 76 6.23 -11.56 -0.31
C ILE A 76 5.51 -11.51 -1.65
N LEU A 77 5.75 -10.48 -2.44
CA LEU A 77 5.12 -10.33 -3.74
C LEU A 77 5.66 -11.34 -4.76
N ASP A 78 6.95 -11.66 -4.74
CA ASP A 78 7.57 -12.72 -5.55
C ASP A 78 7.04 -14.12 -5.15
N GLU A 79 6.61 -14.32 -3.89
CA GLU A 79 5.93 -15.55 -3.44
C GLU A 79 4.48 -15.65 -3.93
N ILE A 80 3.80 -14.51 -4.08
CA ILE A 80 2.37 -14.45 -4.41
C ILE A 80 2.14 -14.37 -5.93
N GLY A 81 3.08 -13.84 -6.70
CA GLY A 81 2.98 -13.75 -8.14
C GLY A 81 4.22 -13.18 -8.83
N GLU A 82 4.06 -12.76 -10.08
CA GLU A 82 5.13 -12.13 -10.85
C GLU A 82 5.05 -10.60 -10.76
N ILE A 83 6.14 -9.95 -10.34
CA ILE A 83 6.21 -8.50 -10.14
C ILE A 83 7.17 -7.85 -11.13
N GLY A 84 6.64 -6.91 -11.91
CA GLY A 84 7.44 -6.00 -12.73
C GLY A 84 7.98 -4.82 -11.91
N PHE A 85 9.25 -4.85 -11.53
CA PHE A 85 9.91 -3.67 -10.95
C PHE A 85 10.42 -2.74 -12.04
N TRP A 86 9.72 -1.63 -12.28
CA TRP A 86 10.05 -0.68 -13.34
C TRP A 86 10.69 0.60 -12.79
N LYS A 87 11.72 1.08 -13.50
CA LYS A 87 12.29 2.41 -13.30
C LYS A 87 11.78 3.31 -14.42
N LEU A 88 10.87 4.21 -14.09
CA LEU A 88 10.26 5.13 -15.05
C LEU A 88 11.06 6.44 -15.12
N ALA A 89 11.27 6.95 -16.32
CA ALA A 89 11.94 8.23 -16.56
C ALA A 89 10.97 9.41 -16.37
N ILE A 90 10.50 9.62 -15.14
CA ILE A 90 9.53 10.67 -14.77
C ILE A 90 10.03 11.50 -13.57
N LYS A 91 9.46 12.70 -13.37
CA LYS A 91 9.73 13.55 -12.19
C LYS A 91 8.49 14.40 -11.83
N PRO A 92 8.03 14.42 -10.57
CA PRO A 92 8.42 13.52 -9.47
C PRO A 92 8.00 12.08 -9.74
N GLY A 93 8.66 11.13 -9.06
CA GLY A 93 8.39 9.70 -9.10
C GLY A 93 8.48 9.10 -7.71
#